data_AF-A0A976GSF3-F1
#
_entry.id   AF-A0A976GSF3-F1
#
_cell.length_a   1.000
_cell.length_b   1.000
_cell.length_c   1.000
_cell.angle_alpha   90.00
_cell.angle_beta   90.00
_cell.angle_gamma   90.00
#
_symmetry.space_group_name_H-M   'P 1'
#
loop_
_entity.id
_entity.type
_entity.pdbx_description
1 polymer ?
#
loop_
_entity_poly.entity_id
_entity_poly.type
_entity_poly.pdbx_seq_one_letter_code
_entity_poly.pdbx_strand_id
1 'polypeptide(L)'
;MKSVLILIALFFNLVFLVNAQKKEKIVRVSAKIEVLMEGNYSKEALKQKAIETARIKAMGDEFGYSIVQGVNTQTKTLSGQTVLTTSALNEVSNTMVKGEWISDDKGFPITKFTVREKNGDQEIWLECEVKGRARKIAEAKVNFETFTYKCKEEPKKCATTQFKE
;
A
#
# COMPACT_ATOMS: atom_id res chain seq x y z
N MET A 1 -29.47 -23.94 37.88
CA MET A 1 -29.90 -23.08 36.76
C MET A 1 -28.99 -21.88 36.51
N LYS A 2 -28.68 -21.05 37.53
CA LYS A 2 -27.79 -19.87 37.37
C LYS A 2 -26.41 -20.23 36.80
N SER A 3 -25.80 -21.31 37.29
CA SER A 3 -24.48 -21.78 36.81
C SER A 3 -24.50 -22.27 35.35
N VAL A 4 -25.63 -22.84 34.89
CA VAL A 4 -25.82 -23.30 33.51
C VAL A 4 -25.98 -22.09 32.56
N LEU A 5 -26.73 -21.07 32.99
CA LEU A 5 -26.88 -19.81 32.26
C LEU A 5 -25.54 -19.06 32.10
N ILE A 6 -24.70 -19.06 33.14
CA ILE A 6 -23.36 -18.45 33.08
C ILE A 6 -22.44 -19.19 32.10
N LEU A 7 -22.48 -20.52 32.09
CA LEU A 7 -21.70 -21.34 31.15
C LEU A 7 -22.12 -21.13 29.69
N ILE A 8 -23.43 -20.99 29.42
CA ILE A 8 -23.95 -20.69 28.08
C ILE A 8 -23.53 -19.30 27.62
N ALA A 9 -23.55 -18.29 28.51
CA ALA A 9 -23.11 -16.93 28.19
C ALA A 9 -21.59 -16.88 27.89
N LEU A 10 -20.78 -17.62 28.64
CA LEU A 10 -19.34 -17.77 28.39
C LEU A 10 -19.05 -18.44 27.05
N PHE A 11 -19.82 -19.48 26.70
CA PHE A 11 -19.69 -20.15 25.41
C PHE A 11 -20.05 -19.23 24.24
N PHE A 12 -21.11 -18.43 24.36
CA PHE A 12 -21.50 -17.46 23.34
C PHE A 12 -20.43 -16.37 23.12
N ASN A 13 -19.81 -15.87 24.19
CA ASN A 13 -18.71 -14.91 24.06
C ASN A 13 -17.48 -15.51 23.36
N LEU A 14 -17.21 -16.80 23.56
CA LEU A 14 -16.12 -17.49 22.87
C LEU A 14 -16.32 -17.54 21.36
N VAL A 15 -17.56 -17.76 20.89
CA VAL A 15 -17.91 -17.80 19.45
C VAL A 15 -17.73 -16.44 18.78
N PHE A 16 -18.00 -15.34 19.49
CA PHE A 16 -17.77 -13.99 18.96
C PHE A 16 -16.28 -13.65 18.82
N LEU A 17 -15.44 -14.11 19.74
CA LEU A 17 -13.98 -13.88 19.69
C LEU A 17 -13.32 -14.59 18.50
N VAL A 18 -13.81 -15.77 18.11
CA VAL A 18 -13.26 -16.53 16.96
C VAL A 18 -13.60 -15.85 15.63
N ASN A 19 -14.79 -15.27 15.48
CA ASN A 19 -15.20 -14.58 14.25
C ASN A 19 -14.49 -13.24 14.01
N ALA A 20 -13.95 -12.61 15.07
CA ALA A 20 -13.21 -11.36 14.96
C ALA A 20 -11.81 -11.54 14.33
N GLN A 21 -11.28 -12.77 14.25
CA GLN A 21 -9.92 -13.05 13.75
C GLN A 21 -9.89 -13.52 12.30
N LYS A 22 -10.76 -13.02 11.42
CA LYS A 22 -10.62 -13.24 9.97
C LYS A 22 -9.44 -12.42 9.45
N LYS A 23 -8.22 -12.90 9.68
CA LYS A 23 -7.02 -12.33 9.09
C LYS A 23 -7.06 -12.51 7.57
N GLU A 24 -6.69 -11.47 6.85
CA GLU A 24 -6.51 -11.53 5.40
C GLU A 24 -5.54 -12.66 5.03
N LYS A 25 -5.85 -13.36 3.93
CA LYS A 25 -5.08 -14.53 3.48
C LYS A 25 -3.66 -14.10 3.13
N ILE A 26 -2.69 -14.65 3.85
CA ILE A 26 -1.27 -14.49 3.51
C ILE A 26 -0.96 -15.45 2.35
N VAL A 27 -0.42 -14.91 1.27
CA VAL A 27 0.02 -15.66 0.09
C VAL A 27 1.53 -15.51 -0.11
N ARG A 28 2.12 -16.47 -0.83
CA ARG A 28 3.53 -16.39 -1.23
C ARG A 28 3.63 -15.62 -2.54
N VAL A 29 4.57 -14.69 -2.60
CA VAL A 29 4.82 -13.83 -3.77
C VAL A 29 6.31 -13.82 -4.10
N SER A 30 6.62 -13.57 -5.36
CA SER A 30 8.00 -13.53 -5.85
C SER A 30 8.16 -12.61 -7.03
N ALA A 31 9.33 -11.97 -7.17
CA ALA A 31 9.69 -11.23 -8.37
C ALA A 31 11.20 -11.25 -8.59
N LYS A 32 11.59 -11.11 -9.86
CA LYS A 32 12.97 -10.87 -10.28
C LYS A 32 13.02 -9.56 -11.07
N ILE A 33 14.02 -8.73 -10.78
CA ILE A 33 14.28 -7.48 -11.50
C ILE A 33 15.77 -7.32 -11.79
N GLU A 34 16.08 -6.43 -12.72
CA GLU A 34 17.44 -5.99 -13.03
C GLU A 34 17.50 -4.47 -13.01
N VAL A 35 18.52 -3.89 -12.38
CA VAL A 35 18.69 -2.43 -12.25
C VAL A 35 20.09 -2.06 -12.69
N LEU A 36 20.20 -1.07 -13.58
CA LEU A 36 21.48 -0.49 -13.98
C LEU A 36 22.06 0.36 -12.84
N MET A 37 23.35 0.17 -12.55
CA MET A 37 24.09 1.01 -11.62
C MET A 37 24.53 2.30 -12.32
N GLU A 38 23.75 3.35 -12.16
CA GLU A 38 24.15 4.69 -12.58
C GLU A 38 25.20 5.26 -11.61
N GLY A 39 26.12 6.10 -12.11
CA GLY A 39 27.32 6.57 -11.39
C GLY A 39 27.07 7.34 -10.08
N ASN A 40 25.82 7.67 -9.75
CA ASN A 40 25.44 8.43 -8.57
C ASN A 40 24.99 7.56 -7.38
N TYR A 41 24.87 6.24 -7.53
CA TYR A 41 24.42 5.35 -6.45
C TYR A 41 25.57 4.59 -5.80
N SER A 42 25.57 4.48 -4.47
CA SER A 42 26.37 3.47 -3.78
C SER A 42 25.81 2.08 -4.02
N LYS A 43 26.65 1.04 -3.91
CA LYS A 43 26.23 -0.36 -4.10
C LYS A 43 25.13 -0.75 -3.12
N GLU A 44 25.21 -0.26 -1.89
CA GLU A 44 24.26 -0.51 -0.80
C GLU A 44 22.92 0.18 -1.05
N ALA A 45 22.95 1.45 -1.48
CA ALA A 45 21.74 2.19 -1.82
C ALA A 45 21.00 1.54 -3.00
N LEU A 46 21.75 1.10 -4.02
CA LEU A 46 21.18 0.41 -5.17
C LEU A 46 20.55 -0.94 -4.79
N LYS A 47 21.19 -1.70 -3.89
CA LYS A 47 20.63 -2.95 -3.36
C LYS A 47 19.31 -2.71 -2.65
N GLN A 48 19.25 -1.75 -1.74
CA GLN A 48 18.04 -1.44 -1.00
C GLN A 48 16.91 -1.04 -1.95
N LYS A 49 17.19 -0.15 -2.90
CA LYS A 49 16.24 0.27 -3.93
C LYS A 49 15.75 -0.90 -4.78
N ALA A 50 16.64 -1.81 -5.19
CA ALA A 50 16.28 -2.96 -5.98
C ALA A 50 15.38 -3.93 -5.19
N ILE A 51 15.69 -4.18 -3.91
CA ILE A 51 14.87 -5.03 -3.04
C ILE A 51 13.47 -4.44 -2.88
N GLU A 52 13.36 -3.14 -2.61
CA GLU A 52 12.07 -2.44 -2.47
C GLU A 52 11.27 -2.50 -3.77
N THR A 53 11.91 -2.21 -4.90
CA THR A 53 11.27 -2.27 -6.23
C THR A 53 10.80 -3.69 -6.55
N ALA A 54 11.59 -4.71 -6.23
CA ALA A 54 11.23 -6.11 -6.46
C ALA A 54 10.05 -6.53 -5.58
N ARG A 55 10.00 -6.10 -4.31
CA ARG A 55 8.86 -6.34 -3.42
C ARG A 55 7.60 -5.64 -3.91
N ILE A 56 7.71 -4.38 -4.34
CA ILE A 56 6.61 -3.64 -4.98
C ILE A 56 6.10 -4.41 -6.20
N LYS A 57 6.99 -4.85 -7.09
CA LYS A 57 6.61 -5.65 -8.25
C LYS A 57 5.88 -6.94 -7.86
N ALA A 58 6.44 -7.71 -6.93
CA ALA A 58 5.84 -8.97 -6.47
C ALA A 58 4.43 -8.78 -5.90
N MET A 59 4.23 -7.73 -5.10
CA MET A 59 2.92 -7.42 -4.52
C MET A 59 1.96 -6.81 -5.54
N GLY A 60 2.44 -5.97 -6.46
CA GLY A 60 1.62 -5.35 -7.48
C GLY A 60 1.14 -6.34 -8.53
N ASP A 61 1.95 -7.32 -8.89
CA ASP A 61 1.56 -8.40 -9.79
C ASP A 61 0.49 -9.33 -9.16
N GLU A 62 0.51 -9.52 -7.83
CA GLU A 62 -0.46 -10.36 -7.11
C GLU A 62 -1.74 -9.62 -6.70
N PHE A 63 -1.62 -8.41 -6.13
CA PHE A 63 -2.74 -7.67 -5.51
C PHE A 63 -3.19 -6.44 -6.31
N GLY A 64 -2.41 -6.02 -7.30
CA GLY A 64 -2.61 -4.79 -8.06
C GLY A 64 -1.87 -3.57 -7.50
N TYR A 65 -1.63 -2.60 -8.37
CA TYR A 65 -1.01 -1.31 -8.06
C TYR A 65 -2.08 -0.29 -7.64
N SER A 66 -1.68 0.69 -6.81
CA SER A 66 -2.49 1.85 -6.45
C SER A 66 -2.16 3.03 -7.35
N ILE A 67 -3.19 3.78 -7.75
CA ILE A 67 -3.02 5.00 -8.55
C ILE A 67 -2.82 6.16 -7.57
N VAL A 68 -1.61 6.72 -7.52
CA VAL A 68 -1.35 7.95 -6.76
C VAL A 68 -1.68 9.14 -7.67
N GLN A 69 -2.76 9.85 -7.37
CA GLN A 69 -3.14 11.06 -8.10
C GLN A 69 -2.37 12.26 -7.52
N GLY A 70 -1.45 12.83 -8.30
CA GLY A 70 -0.69 14.02 -7.88
C GLY A 70 -1.60 15.23 -7.71
N VAL A 71 -1.50 15.93 -6.58
CA VAL A 71 -2.22 17.18 -6.35
C VAL A 71 -1.44 18.33 -7.01
N ASN A 72 -2.05 18.98 -8.00
CA ASN A 72 -1.49 20.20 -8.59
C ASN A 72 -2.00 21.42 -7.81
N THR A 73 -1.15 22.05 -7.01
CA THR A 73 -1.51 23.27 -6.27
C THR A 73 -1.19 24.50 -7.11
N GLN A 74 -2.22 25.18 -7.63
CA GLN A 74 -2.05 26.47 -8.30
C GLN A 74 -1.96 27.58 -7.25
N THR A 75 -0.82 28.27 -7.19
CA THR A 75 -0.65 29.41 -6.28
C THR A 75 -0.69 30.69 -7.11
N LYS A 76 -1.68 31.55 -6.88
CA LYS A 76 -1.74 32.89 -7.48
C LYS A 76 -0.98 33.87 -6.58
N THR A 77 0.01 34.55 -7.13
CA THR A 77 0.70 35.65 -6.41
C THR A 77 -0.15 36.92 -6.45
N LEU A 78 0.02 37.80 -5.45
CA LEU A 78 -0.68 39.09 -5.34
C LEU A 78 -0.46 40.03 -6.53
N SER A 79 0.55 39.76 -7.37
CA SER A 79 0.88 40.47 -8.61
C SER A 79 0.18 39.91 -9.86
N GLY A 80 -0.74 38.96 -9.72
CA GLY A 80 -1.57 38.44 -10.82
C GLY A 80 -0.91 37.38 -11.71
N GLN A 81 0.34 37.00 -11.44
CA GLN A 81 0.99 35.88 -12.11
C GLN A 81 0.54 34.55 -11.49
N THR A 82 0.02 33.66 -12.33
CA THR A 82 -0.28 32.29 -11.94
C THR A 82 1.00 31.48 -12.05
N VAL A 83 1.59 31.11 -10.91
CA VAL A 83 2.74 30.21 -10.90
C VAL A 83 2.22 28.80 -10.69
N LEU A 84 2.38 27.95 -11.70
CA LEU A 84 2.11 26.53 -11.60
C LEU A 84 3.22 25.87 -10.77
N THR A 85 3.05 25.89 -9.45
CA THR A 85 3.85 25.07 -8.54
C THR A 85 3.37 23.63 -8.63
N THR A 86 4.02 22.84 -9.50
CA THR A 86 3.88 21.38 -9.47
C THR A 86 4.68 20.87 -8.28
N SER A 87 4.12 21.04 -7.07
CA SER A 87 4.62 20.33 -5.90
C SER A 87 4.16 18.89 -6.04
N ALA A 88 4.90 18.10 -6.82
CA ALA A 88 4.76 16.65 -6.77
C ALA A 88 5.17 16.26 -5.35
N LEU A 89 4.17 16.12 -4.48
CA LEU A 89 4.29 15.48 -3.18
C LEU A 89 4.53 13.98 -3.46
N ASN A 90 5.69 13.69 -4.06
CA ASN A 90 6.30 12.38 -4.18
C ASN A 90 6.87 12.00 -2.81
N GLU A 91 6.10 12.26 -1.75
CA GLU A 91 6.34 11.57 -0.50
C GLU A 91 6.09 10.11 -0.85
N VAL A 92 7.18 9.34 -0.89
CA VAL A 92 7.25 7.93 -1.30
C VAL A 92 6.35 7.16 -0.34
N SER A 93 5.06 7.20 -0.62
CA SER A 93 4.06 6.58 0.20
C SER A 93 4.17 5.10 -0.12
N ASN A 94 4.34 4.29 0.93
CA ASN A 94 4.32 2.83 0.92
C ASN A 94 2.99 2.24 0.37
N THR A 95 2.20 3.02 -0.37
CA THR A 95 0.85 2.75 -0.85
C THR A 95 0.81 2.49 -2.35
N MET A 96 1.95 2.37 -3.06
CA MET A 96 1.98 2.09 -4.51
C MET A 96 1.32 0.76 -4.90
N VAL A 97 1.10 -0.14 -3.94
CA VAL A 97 0.51 -1.47 -4.17
C VAL A 97 -0.55 -1.78 -3.13
N LYS A 98 -1.53 -2.60 -3.51
CA LYS A 98 -2.65 -2.99 -2.64
C LYS A 98 -2.31 -4.15 -1.70
N GLY A 99 -1.04 -4.25 -1.32
CA GLY A 99 -0.49 -5.35 -0.54
C GLY A 99 0.56 -4.89 0.46
N GLU A 100 0.70 -5.68 1.53
CA GLU A 100 1.68 -5.48 2.59
C GLU A 100 2.63 -6.69 2.63
N TRP A 101 3.93 -6.43 2.65
CA TRP A 101 4.96 -7.44 2.80
C TRP A 101 5.08 -7.87 4.26
N ILE A 102 5.01 -9.18 4.53
CA ILE A 102 5.03 -9.71 5.90
C ILE A 102 6.42 -10.22 6.28
N SER A 103 7.05 -11.01 5.40
CA SER A 103 8.35 -11.60 5.69
C SER A 103 9.00 -12.12 4.42
N ASP A 104 10.32 -12.07 4.34
CA ASP A 104 11.07 -12.80 3.31
C ASP A 104 11.09 -14.30 3.62
N ASP A 105 11.22 -15.11 2.56
CA ASP A 105 11.52 -16.53 2.68
C ASP A 105 13.01 -16.73 3.00
N LYS A 106 13.36 -17.86 3.63
CA LYS A 106 14.75 -18.17 4.01
C LYS A 106 15.65 -18.17 2.78
N GLY A 107 16.72 -17.38 2.83
CA GLY A 107 17.70 -17.25 1.73
C GLY A 107 17.39 -16.13 0.73
N PHE A 108 16.31 -15.38 0.95
CA PHE A 108 15.97 -14.16 0.19
C PHE A 108 16.12 -12.92 1.09
N PRO A 109 16.35 -11.72 0.50
CA PRO A 109 16.53 -11.44 -0.94
C PRO A 109 17.91 -11.91 -1.48
N ILE A 110 17.96 -12.29 -2.75
CA ILE A 110 19.20 -12.63 -3.46
C ILE A 110 19.57 -11.46 -4.36
N THR A 111 20.83 -11.01 -4.27
CA THR A 111 21.35 -9.92 -5.12
C THR A 111 22.68 -10.32 -5.76
N LYS A 112 22.85 -10.02 -7.05
CA LYS A 112 24.08 -10.33 -7.80
C LYS A 112 24.41 -9.18 -8.75
N PHE A 113 25.64 -8.67 -8.64
CA PHE A 113 26.17 -7.74 -9.63
C PHE A 113 26.74 -8.52 -10.83
N THR A 114 26.45 -8.04 -12.03
CA THR A 114 26.99 -8.53 -13.29
C THR A 114 27.52 -7.34 -14.08
N VAL A 115 28.63 -7.54 -14.79
CA VAL A 115 29.16 -6.55 -15.74
C VAL A 115 28.73 -7.01 -17.12
N ARG A 116 28.12 -6.11 -17.88
CA ARG A 116 27.64 -6.35 -19.24
C ARG A 116 28.30 -5.32 -20.15
N GLU A 117 28.74 -5.75 -21.32
CA GLU A 117 29.31 -4.85 -22.33
C GLU A 117 28.21 -4.43 -23.30
N LYS A 118 28.08 -3.12 -23.53
CA LYS A 118 27.12 -2.58 -24.48
C LYS A 118 27.77 -1.40 -25.21
N ASN A 119 27.83 -1.48 -26.53
CA ASN A 119 28.40 -0.43 -27.40
C ASN A 119 29.85 -0.02 -27.06
N GLY A 120 30.66 -0.95 -26.52
CA GLY A 120 32.05 -0.70 -26.13
C GLY A 120 32.23 -0.11 -24.71
N ASP A 121 31.13 0.17 -24.01
CA ASP A 121 31.14 0.59 -22.61
C ASP A 121 30.77 -0.56 -21.68
N GLN A 122 31.35 -0.57 -20.47
CA GLN A 122 31.02 -1.53 -19.42
C GLN A 122 29.90 -0.99 -18.53
N GLU A 123 28.77 -1.68 -18.53
CA GLU A 123 27.62 -1.41 -17.66
C GLU A 123 27.61 -2.39 -16.48
N ILE A 124 27.38 -1.88 -15.27
CA ILE A 124 27.20 -2.71 -14.08
C ILE A 124 25.70 -2.86 -13.80
N TRP A 125 25.21 -4.09 -13.82
CA TRP A 125 23.82 -4.45 -13.59
C TRP A 125 23.66 -5.19 -12.26
N LEU A 126 22.64 -4.85 -11.50
CA LEU A 126 22.23 -5.55 -10.30
C LEU A 126 20.99 -6.40 -10.58
N GLU A 127 21.15 -7.71 -10.54
CA GLU A 127 20.03 -8.64 -10.52
C GLU A 127 19.54 -8.82 -9.07
N CYS A 128 18.24 -8.71 -8.86
CA CYS A 128 17.61 -8.92 -7.56
C CYS A 128 16.42 -9.86 -7.69
N GLU A 129 16.39 -10.90 -6.84
CA GLU A 129 15.26 -11.81 -6.70
C GLU A 129 14.75 -11.77 -5.26
N VAL A 130 13.43 -11.64 -5.11
CA VAL A 130 12.75 -11.66 -3.82
C VAL A 130 11.70 -12.77 -3.80
N LYS A 131 11.59 -13.45 -2.67
CA LYS A 131 10.50 -14.38 -2.35
C LYS A 131 10.08 -14.16 -0.92
N GLY A 132 8.79 -14.22 -0.66
CA GLY A 132 8.28 -14.04 0.68
C GLY A 132 6.78 -14.16 0.76
N ARG A 133 6.26 -13.73 1.89
CA ARG A 133 4.85 -13.77 2.23
C ARG A 133 4.31 -12.35 2.27
N ALA A 134 3.16 -12.15 1.63
CA ALA A 134 2.47 -10.88 1.60
C ALA A 134 0.96 -11.08 1.79
N ARG A 135 0.24 -10.03 2.17
CA ARG A 135 -1.22 -10.03 2.30
C ARG A 135 -1.81 -8.83 1.59
N LYS A 136 -3.07 -8.95 1.15
CA LYS A 136 -3.82 -7.83 0.59
C LYS A 136 -4.13 -6.81 1.68
N ILE A 137 -4.00 -5.53 1.36
CA ILE A 137 -4.49 -4.44 2.21
C ILE A 137 -6.00 -4.35 1.97
N ALA A 138 -6.78 -4.70 2.99
CA ALA A 138 -8.22 -4.48 2.99
C ALA A 138 -8.50 -3.04 3.40
N GLU A 139 -9.15 -2.27 2.53
CA GLU A 139 -9.72 -0.99 2.92
C GLU A 139 -10.82 -1.25 3.94
N ALA A 140 -10.71 -0.65 5.13
CA ALA A 140 -11.81 -0.67 6.08
C ALA A 140 -13.02 0.00 5.41
N LYS A 141 -14.11 -0.75 5.23
CA LYS A 141 -15.38 -0.15 4.79
C LYS A 141 -15.85 0.79 5.88
N VAL A 142 -15.55 2.07 5.75
CA VAL A 142 -16.08 3.07 6.65
C VAL A 142 -17.46 3.47 6.14
N ASN A 143 -18.49 3.02 6.84
CA ASN A 143 -19.85 3.50 6.61
C ASN A 143 -19.96 4.87 7.29
N PHE A 144 -19.74 5.95 6.54
CA PHE A 144 -20.04 7.28 7.03
C PHE A 144 -21.53 7.57 6.81
N GLU A 145 -22.25 7.76 7.90
CA GLU A 145 -23.59 8.35 7.84
C GLU A 145 -23.43 9.87 7.90
N THR A 146 -23.77 10.55 6.80
CA THR A 146 -23.71 12.01 6.74
C THR A 146 -25.10 12.59 7.00
N PHE A 147 -25.21 13.49 7.97
CA PHE A 147 -26.44 14.20 8.27
C PHE A 147 -26.26 15.71 8.09
N THR A 148 -27.30 16.38 7.60
CA THR A 148 -27.29 17.84 7.55
C THR A 148 -27.40 18.41 8.97
N TYR A 149 -26.60 19.42 9.28
CA TYR A 149 -26.51 20.01 10.63
C TYR A 149 -27.87 20.47 11.18
N LYS A 150 -28.80 20.86 10.29
CA LYS A 150 -30.14 21.34 10.64
C LYS A 150 -31.10 20.25 11.15
N CYS A 151 -30.76 18.97 10.96
CA CYS A 151 -31.67 17.84 11.25
C CYS A 151 -31.16 16.93 12.36
N LYS A 152 -30.52 17.51 13.38
CA LYS A 152 -29.91 16.80 14.51
C LYS A 152 -30.91 15.98 15.34
N GLU A 153 -32.18 16.41 15.38
CA GLU A 153 -33.23 15.77 16.19
C GLU A 153 -34.02 14.68 15.42
N GLU A 154 -34.13 14.78 14.09
CA GLU A 154 -34.83 13.80 13.25
C GLU A 154 -34.06 13.49 11.95
N PRO A 155 -32.93 12.75 12.04
CA PRO A 155 -31.99 12.60 10.93
C PRO A 155 -32.58 11.88 9.70
N LYS A 156 -33.55 10.99 9.92
CA LYS A 156 -34.21 10.20 8.87
C LYS A 156 -35.11 11.03 7.95
N LYS A 157 -35.61 12.18 8.39
CA LYS A 157 -36.50 13.03 7.57
C LYS A 157 -35.73 13.87 6.55
N CYS A 158 -34.43 14.07 6.76
CA CYS A 158 -33.58 14.90 5.91
C CYS A 158 -32.56 14.09 5.11
N ALA A 159 -32.69 12.76 5.08
CA ALA A 159 -31.87 11.91 4.23
C ALA A 159 -32.21 12.21 2.76
N THR A 160 -31.31 12.90 2.07
CA THR A 160 -31.43 13.15 0.62
C THR A 160 -30.57 12.13 -0.14
N THR A 161 -31.12 11.57 -1.21
CA THR A 161 -30.39 10.73 -2.16
C THR A 161 -29.84 11.55 -3.34
N GLN A 162 -30.13 12.85 -3.39
CA GLN A 162 -29.71 13.75 -4.46
C GLN A 162 -28.96 14.95 -3.88
N PHE A 163 -27.77 15.20 -4.43
CA PHE A 163 -27.03 16.43 -4.23
C PHE A 163 -27.39 17.35 -5.41
N LYS A 164 -28.02 18.50 -5.14
CA LYS A 164 -28.19 19.55 -6.16
C LYS A 164 -26.97 20.47 -6.07
N GLU A 165 -26.25 20.60 -7.18
CA GLU A 165 -25.23 21.64 -7.37
C GLU A 165 -25.85 23.04 -7.31
#